data_AF-S7Q0G1-F1
#
_entry.id   AF-S7Q0G1-F1
#
_cell.length_a   1.000
_cell.length_b   1.000
_cell.length_c   1.000
_cell.angle_alpha   90.00
_cell.angle_beta   90.00
_cell.angle_gamma   90.00
#
_symmetry.space_group_name_H-M   'P 1'
#
loop_
_entity.id
_entity.type
_entity.pdbx_description
1 polymer ?
#
loop_
_entity_poly.entity_id
_entity_poly.type
_entity_poly.pdbx_seq_one_letter_code
_entity_poly.pdbx_strand_id
1 'polypeptide(L)'
;MARAGGSTDELYAALHQRLVQSGDWDRIQGLLRTKLNESGWSDTVRAKAQDTARGMDPLSGRKLLELMKEDPQTRMTSVPEGVKKEVLAAIRQVIDKQFE
;
A
#
# COMPACT_ATOMS: atom_id res chain seq x y z
N MET A 1 -25.84 14.14 -20.63
CA MET A 1 -25.48 13.40 -19.41
C MET A 1 -25.34 11.91 -19.75
N ALA A 2 -24.12 11.34 -19.66
CA ALA A 2 -23.83 9.93 -19.28
C ALA A 2 -22.34 9.57 -19.51
N ARG A 3 -21.59 9.59 -18.40
CA ARG A 3 -20.51 8.69 -17.94
C ARG A 3 -19.42 8.21 -18.92
N ALA A 4 -18.34 8.98 -19.00
CA ALA A 4 -17.01 8.45 -19.37
C ALA A 4 -16.28 7.72 -18.20
N GLY A 5 -16.93 7.60 -17.03
CA GLY A 5 -16.34 6.99 -15.82
C GLY A 5 -16.55 5.48 -15.66
N GLY A 6 -17.31 4.82 -16.54
CA GLY A 6 -17.54 3.37 -16.44
C GLY A 6 -16.37 2.51 -16.92
N SER A 7 -15.63 2.97 -17.93
CA SER A 7 -14.63 2.16 -18.64
C SER A 7 -13.34 1.91 -17.83
N THR A 8 -12.83 2.91 -17.11
CA THR A 8 -11.55 2.81 -16.40
C THR A 8 -11.65 1.98 -15.12
N ASP A 9 -12.73 2.15 -14.36
CA ASP A 9 -12.95 1.42 -13.11
C ASP A 9 -13.23 -0.07 -13.38
N GLU A 10 -14.00 -0.37 -14.43
CA GLU A 10 -14.24 -1.74 -14.91
C GLU A 10 -12.95 -2.39 -15.41
N LEU A 11 -12.13 -1.66 -16.18
CA LEU A 11 -10.82 -2.13 -16.63
C LEU A 11 -9.88 -2.41 -15.45
N TYR A 12 -9.83 -1.51 -14.46
CA TYR A 12 -9.03 -1.69 -13.25
C TYR A 12 -9.47 -2.94 -12.48
N ALA A 13 -10.79 -3.11 -12.29
CA ALA A 13 -11.33 -4.27 -11.58
C ALA A 13 -11.00 -5.59 -12.31
N ALA A 14 -11.16 -5.62 -13.63
CA ALA A 14 -10.83 -6.80 -14.44
C ALA A 14 -9.32 -7.12 -14.41
N LEU A 15 -8.46 -6.10 -14.49
CA LEU A 15 -7.02 -6.26 -14.37
C LEU A 15 -6.65 -6.79 -12.98
N HIS A 16 -7.14 -6.15 -11.91
CA HIS A 16 -6.88 -6.57 -10.54
C HIS A 16 -7.32 -8.02 -10.30
N GLN A 17 -8.49 -8.43 -10.81
CA GLN A 17 -8.95 -9.81 -10.72
C GLN A 17 -7.97 -10.80 -11.38
N ARG A 18 -7.44 -10.46 -12.56
CA ARG A 18 -6.42 -11.30 -13.24
C ARG A 18 -5.13 -11.40 -12.41
N LEU A 19 -4.66 -10.29 -11.85
CA LEU A 19 -3.46 -10.28 -11.00
C LEU A 19 -3.62 -11.11 -9.73
N VAL A 20 -4.82 -11.11 -9.15
CA VAL A 20 -5.14 -11.98 -8.00
C VAL A 20 -5.13 -13.45 -8.43
N GLN A 21 -5.76 -13.78 -9.56
CA GLN A 21 -5.84 -15.16 -10.05
C GLN A 21 -4.48 -15.74 -10.48
N SER A 22 -3.58 -14.93 -11.03
CA SER A 22 -2.22 -15.35 -11.40
C SER A 22 -1.25 -15.44 -10.21
N GLY A 23 -1.66 -14.92 -9.05
CA GLY A 23 -0.80 -14.76 -7.86
C GLY A 23 0.21 -13.61 -7.99
N ASP A 24 0.17 -12.82 -9.06
CA ASP A 24 1.07 -11.66 -9.21
C ASP A 24 0.77 -10.57 -8.19
N TRP A 25 -0.50 -10.42 -7.80
CA TRP A 25 -0.89 -9.50 -6.74
C TRP A 25 -0.17 -9.83 -5.42
N ASP A 26 -0.19 -11.10 -5.01
CA ASP A 26 0.49 -11.55 -3.78
C ASP A 26 2.01 -11.37 -3.87
N ARG A 27 2.60 -11.57 -5.05
CA ARG A 27 4.03 -11.31 -5.29
C ARG A 27 4.38 -9.83 -5.13
N ILE A 28 3.57 -8.94 -5.69
CA ILE A 28 3.74 -7.48 -5.56
C ILE A 28 3.59 -7.05 -4.10
N GLN A 29 2.57 -7.54 -3.40
CA GLN A 29 2.38 -7.26 -1.97
C GLN A 29 3.53 -7.80 -1.11
N GLY A 30 4.04 -9.00 -1.45
CA GLY A 30 5.21 -9.60 -0.82
C GLY A 30 6.46 -8.73 -0.99
N LEU A 31 6.75 -8.29 -2.22
CA LEU A 31 7.86 -7.39 -2.52
C LEU A 31 7.74 -6.08 -1.74
N LEU A 32 6.57 -5.44 -1.77
CA LEU A 32 6.32 -4.20 -1.03
C LEU A 32 6.60 -4.39 0.47
N ARG A 33 6.06 -5.46 1.08
CA ARG A 33 6.30 -5.76 2.51
C ARG A 33 7.78 -5.95 2.81
N THR A 34 8.50 -6.71 1.99
CA THR A 34 9.94 -6.93 2.14
C THR A 34 10.69 -5.59 2.09
N LYS A 35 10.40 -4.74 1.10
CA LYS A 35 11.09 -3.46 0.91
C LYS A 35 10.76 -2.44 2.01
N LEU A 36 9.53 -2.41 2.51
CA LEU A 36 9.16 -1.59 3.66
C LEU A 36 9.86 -2.04 4.96
N ASN A 37 10.07 -3.35 5.12
CA ASN A 37 10.83 -3.89 6.24
C ASN A 37 12.33 -3.57 6.12
N GLU A 38 12.94 -3.86 4.96
CA GLU A 38 14.37 -3.62 4.70
C GLU A 38 14.75 -2.15 4.82
N SER A 39 13.84 -1.24 4.49
CA SER A 39 14.05 0.21 4.64
C SER A 39 13.83 0.73 6.06
N GLY A 40 13.40 -0.12 7.00
CA GLY A 40 13.06 0.27 8.37
C GLY A 40 11.76 1.08 8.52
N TRP A 41 11.01 1.26 7.42
CA TRP A 41 9.74 2.01 7.45
C TRP A 41 8.71 1.30 8.33
N SER A 42 8.55 -0.01 8.17
CA SER A 42 7.62 -0.81 8.98
C SER A 42 7.89 -0.70 10.49
N ASP A 43 9.17 -0.66 10.88
CA ASP A 43 9.56 -0.54 12.28
C ASP A 43 9.31 0.88 12.81
N THR A 44 9.56 1.91 11.99
CA THR A 44 9.22 3.30 12.31
C THR A 44 7.72 3.45 12.58
N VAL A 45 6.87 2.90 11.69
CA VAL A 45 5.41 2.94 11.87
C VAL A 45 4.99 2.18 13.13
N ARG A 46 5.58 1.01 13.37
CA ARG A 46 5.27 0.20 14.56
C ARG A 46 5.65 0.94 15.85
N ALA A 47 6.86 1.49 15.93
CA ALA A 47 7.32 2.23 17.10
C ALA A 47 6.40 3.43 17.38
N LYS A 48 6.05 4.18 16.34
CA LYS A 48 5.14 5.31 16.46
C LYS A 48 3.75 4.91 16.95
N ALA A 49 3.18 3.83 16.41
CA ALA A 49 1.89 3.32 16.84
C ALA A 49 1.91 2.85 18.31
N GLN A 50 3.00 2.21 18.75
CA GLN A 50 3.17 1.80 20.14
C GLN A 50 3.23 3.00 21.09
N ASP A 51 4.00 4.03 20.73
CA ASP A 51 4.11 5.24 21.55
C ASP A 51 2.79 6.01 21.63
N THR A 52 2.05 6.12 20.52
CA THR A 52 0.70 6.70 20.53
C THR A 52 -0.27 5.89 21.38
N ALA A 53 -0.25 4.55 21.27
CA ALA A 53 -1.13 3.68 22.05
C ALA A 53 -0.85 3.75 23.56
N ARG A 54 0.40 3.89 23.97
CA ARG A 54 0.79 4.06 25.39
C ARG A 54 0.21 5.33 26.03
N GLY A 55 0.04 6.39 25.25
CA GLY A 55 -0.55 7.65 25.69
C GLY A 55 -2.08 7.69 25.63
N MET A 56 -2.73 6.61 25.22
CA MET A 56 -4.18 6.56 25.06
C MET A 56 -4.87 5.93 26.26
N ASP A 57 -5.80 6.68 26.85
CA ASP A 57 -6.71 6.19 27.87
C ASP A 57 -8.15 6.68 27.56
N PRO A 58 -9.10 5.81 27.17
CA PRO A 58 -8.94 4.36 26.96
C PRO A 58 -8.25 4.02 25.62
N LEU A 59 -7.65 2.82 25.54
CA LEU A 59 -7.12 2.26 24.30
C LEU A 59 -8.25 2.01 23.28
N SER A 60 -8.08 2.49 22.05
CA SER A 60 -9.02 2.31 20.95
C SER A 60 -8.29 2.15 19.61
N GLY A 61 -8.42 0.97 18.99
CA GLY A 61 -7.79 0.70 17.69
C GLY A 61 -8.25 1.63 16.56
N ARG A 62 -9.52 2.05 16.55
CA ARG A 62 -10.03 3.01 15.55
C ARG A 62 -9.32 4.36 15.65
N LYS A 63 -9.33 4.96 16.85
CA LYS A 63 -8.64 6.22 17.13
C LYS A 63 -7.13 6.13 16.85
N LEU A 64 -6.48 5.02 17.19
CA LEU A 64 -5.07 4.80 16.85
C LEU A 64 -4.85 4.84 15.33
N LEU A 65 -5.68 4.12 14.55
CA LEU A 65 -5.60 4.13 13.09
C LEU A 65 -5.83 5.52 12.49
N GLU A 66 -6.77 6.31 13.03
CA GLU A 66 -7.00 7.69 12.60
C GLU A 66 -5.77 8.57 12.85
N LEU A 67 -5.20 8.53 14.05
CA LEU A 67 -3.97 9.25 14.40
C LEU A 67 -2.78 8.82 13.52
N MET A 68 -2.65 7.51 13.25
CA MET A 68 -1.62 6.99 12.36
C MET A 68 -1.86 7.35 10.88
N LYS A 69 -3.06 7.71 10.45
CA LYS A 69 -3.27 8.23 9.08
C LYS A 69 -2.85 9.69 8.98
N GLU A 70 -2.98 10.43 10.07
CA GLU A 70 -2.64 11.85 10.13
C GLU A 70 -1.15 12.09 10.39
N ASP A 71 -0.44 11.15 11.00
CA ASP A 71 0.97 11.33 11.35
C ASP A 71 1.90 11.33 10.11
N PRO A 72 2.77 12.34 9.95
CA PRO A 72 3.68 12.44 8.80
C PRO A 72 4.61 11.23 8.61
N GLN A 73 5.01 10.54 9.69
CA GLN A 73 5.97 9.43 9.65
C GLN A 73 5.36 8.11 9.17
N THR A 74 4.03 8.03 9.13
CA THR A 74 3.26 6.83 8.78
C THR A 74 2.45 7.02 7.49
N ARG A 75 2.34 8.25 6.98
CA ARG A 75 1.72 8.57 5.69
C ARG A 75 2.47 7.93 4.52
N MET A 76 1.76 7.68 3.42
CA MET A 76 2.34 7.18 2.17
C MET A 76 3.50 8.05 1.61
N THR A 77 3.49 9.35 1.91
CA THR A 77 4.56 10.27 1.52
C THR A 77 5.89 9.95 2.19
N SER A 78 5.87 9.36 3.40
CA SER A 78 7.07 8.95 4.14
C SER A 78 7.72 7.66 3.62
N VAL A 79 7.04 6.91 2.75
CA VAL A 79 7.62 5.71 2.14
C VAL A 79 8.84 6.13 1.31
N PRO A 80 10.02 5.49 1.50
CA PRO A 80 11.23 5.86 0.78
C PRO A 80 11.07 5.77 -0.74
N GLU A 81 11.69 6.69 -1.45
CA GLU A 81 11.55 6.79 -2.91
C GLU A 81 12.09 5.57 -3.64
N GLY A 82 13.17 4.94 -3.14
CA GLY A 82 13.69 3.69 -3.68
C GLY A 82 12.66 2.55 -3.63
N VAL A 83 11.95 2.42 -2.51
CA VAL A 83 10.88 1.42 -2.35
C VAL A 83 9.76 1.67 -3.35
N LYS A 84 9.32 2.94 -3.51
CA LYS A 84 8.28 3.30 -4.49
C LYS A 84 8.69 2.93 -5.91
N LYS A 85 9.90 3.30 -6.32
CA LYS A 85 10.42 3.02 -7.67
C LYS A 85 10.48 1.53 -7.97
N GLU A 86 11.01 0.73 -7.04
CA GLU A 86 11.13 -0.72 -7.23
C GLU A 86 9.75 -1.40 -7.34
N VAL A 87 8.81 -1.04 -6.46
CA VAL A 87 7.46 -1.63 -6.49
C VAL A 87 6.67 -1.17 -7.71
N LEU A 88 6.79 0.09 -8.14
CA LEU A 88 6.17 0.58 -9.37
C LEU A 88 6.74 -0.10 -10.61
N ALA A 89 8.05 -0.36 -10.65
CA ALA A 89 8.67 -1.11 -11.74
C ALA A 89 8.12 -2.55 -11.81
N ALA A 90 7.97 -3.21 -10.67
CA ALA A 90 7.37 -4.55 -10.59
C ALA A 90 5.89 -4.56 -11.05
N ILE A 91 5.10 -3.58 -10.61
CA ILE A 91 3.71 -3.41 -11.06
C ILE A 91 3.68 -3.25 -12.58
N ARG A 92 4.51 -2.37 -13.14
CA ARG A 92 4.55 -2.13 -14.59
C ARG A 92 4.91 -3.39 -15.38
N GLN A 93 5.94 -4.12 -14.95
CA GLN A 93 6.33 -5.38 -15.58
C GLN A 93 5.20 -6.42 -15.58
N VAL A 94 4.44 -6.51 -14.49
CA VAL A 94 3.31 -7.43 -14.39
C VAL A 94 2.16 -7.00 -15.30
N ILE A 95 1.88 -5.70 -15.35
CA ILE A 95 0.83 -5.14 -16.23
C ILE A 95 1.19 -5.34 -17.69
N ASP A 96 2.42 -5.07 -18.09
CA ASP A 96 2.87 -5.22 -19.49
C ASP A 96 2.67 -6.66 -19.99
N LYS A 97 2.94 -7.66 -19.14
CA LYS A 97 2.67 -9.09 -19.42
C LYS A 97 1.19 -9.44 -19.61
N GLN A 98 0.25 -8.60 -19.19
CA GLN A 98 -1.19 -8.86 -19.38
C GLN A 98 -1.70 -8.45 -20.77
N PHE A 99 -0.88 -7.72 -21.53
CA PHE A 99 -1.22 -7.19 -22.86
C PHE A 99 -0.36 -7.77 -23.99
N GLU A 100 0.54 -8.69 -23.67
CA GLU A 100 1.24 -9.58 -24.61
C GLU A 100 0.42 -10.85 -24.87
#